data_AF-Q4CKH8-F1
#
_entry.id   AF-Q4CKH8-F1
#
_cell.length_a   1.000
_cell.length_b   1.000
_cell.length_c   1.000
_cell.angle_alpha   90.00
_cell.angle_beta   90.00
_cell.angle_gamma   90.00
#
_symmetry.space_group_name_H-M   'P 1'
#
loop_
_entity.id
_entity.type
_entity.pdbx_description
1 polymer ?
#
loop_
_entity_poly.entity_id
_entity_poly.type
_entity_poly.pdbx_seq_one_letter_code
_entity_poly.pdbx_strand_id
1 'polypeptide(L)'
;AYFGPLTGPYRRSLLDTWSGILRGFEIKTSEQMDLVATTGDPVQIQEWQLCGLPKDPLSTENAIILTNARTWPLLIDPQGQANAWIRNLHKNDNLQVCKASDEKFMKVVEGAIRIGLPCLLENVGDSLDPALEPVLLRNVFLIGSTPHIRVGDSAIPYDKRFKFYMTTKLPNPSYTPENIVTVSLLNFFITRSGLEDQLLGKTVEKERNDLEQEKQKLTRDCAEKSLELKKMQENILRMLEEAEGDILDQEELIDTLERSKLKSTEIKDDLRRARETEKTIDETRNKYRPHAYRGALLFFCVSELSMVDPMYQFSLQWFINLVLFAVDKTEQAEDIDTRVKNLTEYFTYSFYTNVCRSLFERHKLTFSFFLCTSILQQEGSLNGDEYRYLLTGPTGRGGNAANPAPEWLTKNSWNEIQFISA
;
A
#
# COMPACT_ATOMS: atom_id res chain seq x y z
N ALA A 1 7.21 15.21 1.04
CA ALA A 1 6.57 16.03 -0.02
C ALA A 1 6.69 15.37 -1.39
N TYR A 2 7.89 15.20 -1.96
CA TYR A 2 8.06 14.75 -3.36
C TYR A 2 7.84 13.26 -3.62
N PHE A 3 7.85 12.40 -2.60
CA PHE A 3 7.67 10.95 -2.78
C PHE A 3 6.27 10.53 -3.19
N GLY A 4 5.25 11.31 -2.82
CA GLY A 4 3.85 10.92 -2.89
C GLY A 4 3.43 10.17 -4.16
N PRO A 5 3.61 10.74 -5.36
CA PRO A 5 3.19 10.09 -6.61
C PRO A 5 4.10 8.96 -7.09
N LEU A 6 5.32 8.85 -6.53
CA LEU A 6 6.38 7.97 -7.03
C LEU A 6 6.20 6.53 -6.54
N THR A 7 6.64 5.57 -7.35
CA THR A 7 6.64 4.14 -7.01
C THR A 7 7.79 3.80 -6.06
N GLY A 8 7.67 2.69 -5.33
CA GLY A 8 8.68 2.24 -4.35
C GLY A 8 10.11 2.13 -4.90
N PRO A 9 10.36 1.53 -6.09
CA PRO A 9 11.69 1.50 -6.68
C PRO A 9 12.25 2.89 -6.96
N TYR A 10 11.41 3.81 -7.44
CA TYR A 10 11.83 5.17 -7.77
C TYR A 10 12.13 5.99 -6.51
N ARG A 11 11.32 5.84 -5.44
CA ARG A 11 11.60 6.46 -4.13
C ARG A 11 12.96 6.05 -3.58
N ARG A 12 13.29 4.75 -3.63
CA ARG A 12 14.60 4.23 -3.21
C ARG A 12 15.74 4.82 -4.03
N SER A 13 15.61 4.83 -5.36
CA SER A 13 16.61 5.46 -6.23
C SER A 13 16.81 6.94 -5.93
N LEU A 14 15.72 7.66 -5.61
CA LEU A 14 15.78 9.07 -5.24
C LEU A 14 16.49 9.28 -3.88
N LEU A 15 16.19 8.44 -2.88
CA LEU A 15 16.87 8.44 -1.57
C LEU A 15 18.36 8.16 -1.72
N ASP A 16 18.73 7.17 -2.52
CA ASP A 16 20.14 6.84 -2.79
C ASP A 16 20.86 8.03 -3.44
N THR A 17 20.20 8.67 -4.41
CA THR A 17 20.73 9.87 -5.07
C THR A 17 20.92 11.03 -4.08
N TRP A 18 19.92 11.32 -3.26
CA TRP A 18 19.99 12.39 -2.26
C TRP A 18 21.03 12.12 -1.19
N SER A 19 21.13 10.88 -0.71
CA SER A 19 22.17 10.49 0.25
C SER A 19 23.58 10.62 -0.35
N GLY A 20 23.75 10.29 -1.65
CA GLY A 20 24.98 10.53 -2.39
C GLY A 20 25.35 12.00 -2.47
N ILE A 21 24.39 12.87 -2.79
CA ILE A 21 24.60 14.33 -2.86
C ILE A 21 25.00 14.88 -1.49
N LEU A 22 24.29 14.50 -0.42
CA LEU A 22 24.58 14.96 0.94
C LEU A 22 25.97 14.52 1.42
N ARG A 23 26.37 13.28 1.12
CA ARG A 23 27.74 12.81 1.37
C ARG A 23 28.77 13.60 0.59
N GLY A 24 28.47 13.98 -0.67
CA GLY A 24 29.35 14.81 -1.49
C GLY A 24 29.59 16.22 -0.92
N PHE A 25 28.63 16.76 -0.16
CA PHE A 25 28.75 18.02 0.58
C PHE A 25 29.28 17.85 2.01
N GLU A 26 29.79 16.66 2.37
CA GLU A 26 30.28 16.33 3.72
C GLU A 26 29.23 16.51 4.83
N ILE A 27 27.94 16.44 4.48
CA ILE A 27 26.85 16.50 5.45
C ILE A 27 26.72 15.12 6.09
N LYS A 28 26.84 15.08 7.42
CA LYS A 28 26.67 13.83 8.19
C LYS A 28 25.22 13.39 8.18
N THR A 29 24.99 12.16 7.75
CA THR A 29 23.67 11.52 7.70
C THR A 29 23.74 10.15 8.37
N SER A 30 22.59 9.56 8.68
CA SER A 30 22.55 8.13 9.04
C SER A 30 23.08 7.28 7.87
N GLU A 31 23.61 6.09 8.18
CA GLU A 31 24.13 5.16 7.15
C GLU A 31 23.04 4.75 6.16
N GLN A 32 21.83 4.50 6.67
CA GLN A 32 20.63 4.24 5.88
C GLN A 32 19.62 5.36 6.15
N MET A 33 19.26 6.09 5.11
CA MET A 33 18.13 7.02 5.16
C MET A 33 16.84 6.24 4.94
N ASP A 34 16.09 6.04 6.01
CA ASP A 34 14.75 5.44 5.96
C ASP A 34 13.71 6.43 6.48
N LEU A 35 12.71 6.72 5.65
CA LEU A 35 11.61 7.61 6.01
C LEU A 35 10.80 7.03 7.18
N VAL A 36 10.60 5.71 7.20
CA VAL A 36 9.81 5.04 8.23
C VAL A 36 10.53 5.12 9.57
N ALA A 37 11.81 4.78 9.64
CA ALA A 37 12.61 4.91 10.85
C ALA A 37 12.77 6.36 11.35
N THR A 38 12.83 7.34 10.43
CA THR A 38 13.11 8.73 10.80
C THR A 38 11.86 9.50 11.24
N THR A 39 10.72 9.28 10.58
CA THR A 39 9.49 10.07 10.79
C THR A 39 8.29 9.24 11.20
N GLY A 40 8.37 7.92 11.09
CA GLY A 40 7.31 7.02 11.50
C GLY A 40 7.34 6.79 13.00
N ASP A 41 6.20 6.99 13.65
CA ASP A 41 5.97 6.49 15.01
C ASP A 41 5.53 5.02 14.93
N PRO A 42 6.29 4.06 15.50
CA PRO A 42 5.94 2.65 15.48
C PRO A 42 4.53 2.37 16.03
N VAL A 43 4.10 3.10 17.07
CA VAL A 43 2.78 2.91 17.68
C VAL A 43 1.68 3.32 16.70
N GLN A 44 1.86 4.47 16.04
CA GLN A 44 0.90 4.98 15.07
C GLN A 44 0.83 4.11 13.81
N ILE A 45 1.98 3.62 13.34
CA ILE A 45 2.03 2.67 12.21
C ILE A 45 1.26 1.40 12.54
N GLN A 46 1.41 0.88 13.76
CA GLN A 46 0.70 -0.31 14.20
C GLN A 46 -0.82 -0.08 14.26
N GLU A 47 -1.27 1.09 14.75
CA GLU A 47 -2.69 1.48 14.69
C GLU A 47 -3.22 1.54 13.25
N TRP A 48 -2.45 2.11 12.31
CA TRP A 48 -2.86 2.14 10.91
C TRP A 48 -2.99 0.75 10.31
N GLN A 49 -2.06 -0.15 10.62
CA GLN A 49 -2.12 -1.55 10.18
C GLN A 49 -3.33 -2.28 10.75
N LEU A 50 -3.69 -2.02 12.01
CA LEU A 50 -4.93 -2.54 12.62
C LEU A 50 -6.19 -2.00 11.93
N CYS A 51 -6.13 -0.78 11.39
CA CYS A 51 -7.20 -0.19 10.58
C CYS A 51 -7.23 -0.70 9.12
N GLY A 52 -6.33 -1.62 8.74
CA GLY A 52 -6.28 -2.23 7.41
C GLY A 52 -5.30 -1.60 6.44
N LEU A 53 -4.35 -0.77 6.90
CA LEU A 53 -3.23 -0.36 6.07
C LEU A 53 -2.35 -1.59 5.73
N PRO A 54 -2.02 -1.83 4.45
CA PRO A 54 -1.07 -2.87 4.09
C PRO A 54 0.30 -2.67 4.77
N LYS A 55 0.97 -3.78 5.11
CA LYS A 55 2.26 -3.77 5.81
C LYS A 55 3.46 -3.48 4.91
N ASP A 56 3.24 -3.25 3.62
CA ASP A 56 4.32 -2.98 2.70
C ASP A 56 4.93 -1.58 2.93
N PRO A 57 6.21 -1.38 2.55
CA PRO A 57 6.90 -0.11 2.78
C PRO A 57 6.20 1.08 2.11
N LEU A 58 5.67 0.91 0.88
CA LEU A 58 5.05 2.00 0.14
C LEU A 58 3.79 2.52 0.86
N SER A 59 2.93 1.60 1.30
CA SER A 59 1.72 1.93 2.05
C SER A 59 2.04 2.63 3.38
N THR A 60 3.05 2.14 4.10
CA THR A 60 3.50 2.74 5.38
C THR A 60 4.05 4.15 5.15
N GLU A 61 4.93 4.33 4.16
CA GLU A 61 5.45 5.65 3.78
C GLU A 61 4.33 6.60 3.39
N ASN A 62 3.32 6.13 2.63
CA ASN A 62 2.19 6.96 2.25
C ASN A 62 1.37 7.41 3.46
N ALA A 63 1.15 6.55 4.45
CA ALA A 63 0.45 6.90 5.67
C ALA A 63 1.23 7.95 6.51
N ILE A 64 2.55 7.82 6.55
CA ILE A 64 3.44 8.83 7.17
C ILE A 64 3.33 10.17 6.43
N ILE A 65 3.39 10.16 5.09
CA ILE A 65 3.27 11.39 4.30
C ILE A 65 1.88 12.00 4.50
N LEU A 66 0.81 11.22 4.47
CA LEU A 66 -0.57 11.67 4.68
C LEU A 66 -0.74 12.39 6.02
N THR A 67 -0.13 11.86 7.08
CA THR A 67 -0.25 12.41 8.43
C THR A 67 0.57 13.69 8.61
N ASN A 68 1.71 13.80 7.94
CA ASN A 68 2.63 14.94 8.04
C ASN A 68 2.44 16.00 6.93
N ALA A 69 1.57 15.74 5.94
CA ALA A 69 1.34 16.65 4.83
C ALA A 69 0.63 17.93 5.28
N ARG A 70 1.09 19.07 4.75
CA ARG A 70 0.44 20.37 4.96
C ARG A 70 -0.78 20.56 4.07
N THR A 71 -0.75 19.99 2.86
CA THR A 71 -1.85 20.00 1.89
C THR A 71 -2.71 18.75 2.06
N TRP A 72 -3.96 18.81 1.58
CA TRP A 72 -4.87 17.67 1.70
C TRP A 72 -4.48 16.53 0.76
N PRO A 73 -4.55 15.26 1.20
CA PRO A 73 -4.17 14.12 0.40
C PRO A 73 -5.17 13.81 -0.72
N LEU A 74 -4.64 13.59 -1.93
CA LEU A 74 -5.35 13.00 -3.05
C LEU A 74 -4.75 11.63 -3.34
N LEU A 75 -5.54 10.58 -3.13
CA LEU A 75 -5.10 9.20 -3.16
C LEU A 75 -5.44 8.57 -4.50
N ILE A 76 -4.42 8.13 -5.24
CA ILE A 76 -4.59 7.30 -6.42
C ILE A 76 -4.83 5.86 -5.93
N ASP A 77 -6.09 5.43 -5.96
CA ASP A 77 -6.53 4.18 -5.34
C ASP A 77 -7.54 3.44 -6.26
N PRO A 78 -7.05 2.84 -7.36
CA PRO A 78 -7.89 2.11 -8.30
C PRO A 78 -8.60 0.89 -7.66
N GLN A 79 -8.01 0.30 -6.62
CA GLN A 79 -8.54 -0.90 -5.97
C GLN A 79 -9.35 -0.62 -4.69
N GLY A 80 -9.43 0.63 -4.24
CA GLY A 80 -10.21 1.03 -3.06
C GLY A 80 -9.57 0.67 -1.70
N GLN A 81 -8.27 0.34 -1.67
CA GLN A 81 -7.59 -0.05 -0.42
C GLN A 81 -7.45 1.14 0.53
N ALA A 82 -6.98 2.28 0.03
CA ALA A 82 -6.79 3.48 0.83
C ALA A 82 -8.15 4.05 1.28
N ASN A 83 -9.16 3.96 0.42
CA ASN A 83 -10.54 4.32 0.75
C ASN A 83 -11.08 3.50 1.93
N ALA A 84 -10.93 2.17 1.87
CA ALA A 84 -11.35 1.28 2.95
C ALA A 84 -10.58 1.55 4.25
N TRP A 85 -9.27 1.81 4.15
CA TRP A 85 -8.44 2.17 5.29
C TRP A 85 -8.89 3.47 5.97
N ILE A 86 -9.15 4.55 5.21
CA ILE A 86 -9.63 5.84 5.77
C ILE A 86 -10.98 5.66 6.46
N ARG A 87 -11.88 4.87 5.88
CA ARG A 87 -13.17 4.56 6.50
C ARG A 87 -13.02 3.84 7.83
N ASN A 88 -12.08 2.91 7.93
CA ASN A 88 -11.79 2.21 9.17
C ASN A 88 -11.09 3.12 10.19
N LEU A 89 -10.16 3.97 9.74
CA LEU A 89 -9.46 4.94 10.58
C LEU A 89 -10.43 5.90 11.28
N HIS A 90 -11.44 6.37 10.55
CA HIS A 90 -12.47 7.29 11.05
C HIS A 90 -13.80 6.62 11.38
N LYS A 91 -13.78 5.31 11.69
CA LYS A 91 -15.00 4.52 11.97
C LYS A 91 -15.83 5.10 13.12
N ASN A 92 -15.19 5.72 14.10
CA ASN A 92 -15.83 6.32 15.28
C ASN A 92 -15.96 7.85 15.20
N ASP A 93 -15.47 8.49 14.13
CA ASP A 93 -15.36 9.96 14.01
C ASP A 93 -16.45 10.57 13.11
N ASN A 94 -17.47 9.78 12.75
CA ASN A 94 -18.58 10.19 11.89
C ASN A 94 -18.10 10.78 10.54
N LEU A 95 -17.27 10.00 9.83
CA LEU A 95 -16.74 10.33 8.51
C LEU A 95 -17.84 10.68 7.50
N GLN A 96 -17.76 11.88 6.92
CA GLN A 96 -18.68 12.33 5.88
C GLN A 96 -18.18 11.89 4.51
N VAL A 97 -18.90 10.98 3.86
CA VAL A 97 -18.52 10.44 2.55
C VAL A 97 -19.42 11.01 1.46
N CYS A 98 -18.83 11.50 0.37
CA CYS A 98 -19.55 11.96 -0.81
C CYS A 98 -18.78 11.63 -2.09
N LYS A 99 -19.45 11.58 -3.24
CA LYS A 99 -18.79 11.40 -4.54
C LYS A 99 -18.70 12.73 -5.28
N ALA A 100 -17.63 12.92 -6.05
CA ALA A 100 -17.48 14.11 -6.90
C ALA A 100 -18.60 14.25 -7.96
N SER A 101 -19.27 13.14 -8.30
CA SER A 101 -20.42 13.12 -9.21
C SER A 101 -21.74 13.59 -8.57
N ASP A 102 -21.81 13.67 -7.24
CA ASP A 102 -23.06 13.96 -6.55
C ASP A 102 -23.34 15.46 -6.57
N GLU A 103 -24.47 15.92 -7.13
CA GLU A 103 -24.80 17.35 -7.21
C GLU A 103 -24.74 18.11 -5.86
N LYS A 104 -24.87 17.39 -4.75
CA LYS A 104 -24.88 17.95 -3.39
C LYS A 104 -23.56 17.75 -2.63
N PHE A 105 -22.50 17.24 -3.27
CA PHE A 105 -21.25 16.95 -2.57
C PHE A 105 -20.68 18.21 -1.88
N MET A 106 -20.77 19.37 -2.53
CA MET A 106 -20.34 20.65 -1.95
C MET A 106 -21.02 20.91 -0.60
N LYS A 107 -22.33 20.72 -0.50
CA LYS A 107 -23.07 20.90 0.77
C LYS A 107 -22.60 19.96 1.88
N VAL A 108 -22.20 18.73 1.52
CA VAL A 108 -21.63 17.77 2.49
C VAL A 108 -20.29 18.28 3.01
N VAL A 109 -19.43 18.77 2.11
CA VAL A 109 -18.13 19.37 2.48
C VAL A 109 -18.33 20.62 3.34
N GLU A 110 -19.24 21.52 2.98
CA GLU A 110 -19.57 22.70 3.77
C GLU A 110 -20.03 22.36 5.20
N GLY A 111 -20.89 21.34 5.33
CA GLY A 111 -21.37 20.86 6.62
C GLY A 111 -20.25 20.26 7.47
N ALA A 112 -19.38 19.46 6.85
CA ALA A 112 -18.23 18.86 7.52
C ALA A 112 -17.23 19.93 8.02
N ILE A 113 -16.95 20.96 7.20
CA ILE A 113 -16.07 22.09 7.58
C ILE A 113 -16.64 22.83 8.80
N ARG A 114 -17.94 23.12 8.80
CA ARG A 114 -18.60 23.89 9.86
C ARG A 114 -18.53 23.22 11.23
N ILE A 115 -18.61 21.89 11.27
CA ILE A 115 -18.67 21.10 12.51
C ILE A 115 -17.29 20.51 12.87
N GLY A 116 -16.35 20.47 11.92
CA GLY A 116 -15.02 19.89 12.11
C GLY A 116 -14.99 18.37 11.96
N LEU A 117 -15.85 17.80 11.13
CA LEU A 117 -15.89 16.36 10.86
C LEU A 117 -14.92 15.98 9.73
N PRO A 118 -14.30 14.78 9.77
CA PRO A 118 -13.51 14.31 8.64
C PRO A 118 -14.43 14.06 7.43
N CYS A 119 -13.95 14.40 6.23
CA CYS A 119 -14.68 14.24 4.98
C CYS A 119 -13.84 13.53 3.91
N LEU A 120 -14.45 12.55 3.22
CA LEU A 120 -13.87 11.77 2.14
C LEU A 120 -14.65 12.01 0.84
N LEU A 121 -13.98 12.61 -0.14
CA LEU A 121 -14.48 12.79 -1.50
C LEU A 121 -14.01 11.64 -2.40
N GLU A 122 -14.96 10.89 -2.95
CA GLU A 122 -14.69 9.70 -3.77
C GLU A 122 -14.80 9.97 -5.27
N ASN A 123 -14.03 9.20 -6.04
CA ASN A 123 -14.05 9.18 -7.51
C ASN A 123 -13.76 10.54 -8.13
N VAL A 124 -12.75 11.25 -7.60
CA VAL A 124 -12.23 12.46 -8.22
C VAL A 124 -11.68 12.11 -9.61
N GLY A 125 -12.12 12.85 -10.64
CA GLY A 125 -11.63 12.71 -12.02
C GLY A 125 -10.32 13.45 -12.25
N ASP A 126 -9.96 13.72 -13.50
CA ASP A 126 -8.74 14.47 -13.86
C ASP A 126 -8.80 15.96 -13.50
N SER A 127 -10.00 16.49 -13.25
CA SER A 127 -10.23 17.87 -12.83
C SER A 127 -10.88 17.93 -11.44
N LEU A 128 -10.35 18.80 -10.58
CA LEU A 128 -10.98 19.20 -9.33
C LEU A 128 -11.93 20.37 -9.59
N ASP A 129 -13.05 20.41 -8.86
CA ASP A 129 -13.98 21.55 -8.92
C ASP A 129 -13.28 22.82 -8.41
N PRO A 130 -13.19 23.91 -9.21
CA PRO A 130 -12.57 25.16 -8.78
C PRO A 130 -13.14 25.74 -7.48
N ALA A 131 -14.41 25.44 -7.15
CA ALA A 131 -15.03 25.90 -5.90
C ALA A 131 -14.38 25.29 -4.65
N LEU A 132 -13.62 24.19 -4.77
CA LEU A 132 -12.85 23.59 -3.69
C LEU A 132 -11.48 24.24 -3.49
N GLU A 133 -10.98 25.04 -4.43
CA GLU A 133 -9.63 25.61 -4.38
C GLU A 133 -9.31 26.33 -3.06
N PRO A 134 -10.21 27.17 -2.48
CA PRO A 134 -9.92 27.80 -1.20
C PRO A 134 -9.80 26.79 -0.05
N VAL A 135 -10.54 25.68 -0.10
CA VAL A 135 -10.44 24.58 0.87
C VAL A 135 -9.12 23.84 0.72
N LEU A 136 -8.73 23.57 -0.53
CA LEU A 136 -7.50 22.86 -0.87
C LEU A 136 -6.26 23.64 -0.41
N LEU A 137 -6.25 24.95 -0.67
CA LEU A 137 -5.19 25.87 -0.24
C LEU A 137 -5.27 26.25 1.25
N ARG A 138 -6.34 25.86 1.96
CA ARG A 138 -6.63 26.27 3.34
C ARG A 138 -6.61 27.80 3.52
N ASN A 139 -7.23 28.52 2.58
CA ASN A 139 -7.36 29.98 2.60
C ASN A 139 -8.37 30.46 3.65
N VAL A 140 -8.04 30.24 4.93
CA VAL A 140 -8.85 30.64 6.08
C VAL A 140 -8.64 32.13 6.35
N PHE A 141 -9.72 32.86 6.51
CA PHE A 141 -9.73 34.28 6.87
C PHE A 141 -10.60 34.51 8.10
N LEU A 142 -10.38 35.62 8.81
CA LEU A 142 -11.15 35.95 10.00
C LEU A 142 -12.31 36.87 9.62
N ILE A 143 -13.53 36.50 10.05
CA ILE A 143 -14.66 37.43 10.12
C ILE A 143 -14.86 37.73 11.60
N GLY A 144 -14.50 38.94 12.02
CA GLY A 144 -14.35 39.25 13.45
C GLY A 144 -13.21 38.42 14.06
N SER A 145 -13.52 37.63 15.09
CA SER A 145 -12.55 36.73 15.75
C SER A 145 -12.66 35.27 15.28
N THR A 146 -13.64 34.94 14.44
CA THR A 146 -13.94 33.55 14.07
C THR A 146 -13.33 33.20 12.72
N PRO A 147 -12.54 32.11 12.61
CA PRO A 147 -12.01 31.65 11.33
C PRO A 147 -13.13 31.17 10.42
N HIS A 148 -13.06 31.58 9.15
CA HIS A 148 -13.98 31.22 8.08
C HIS A 148 -13.19 30.82 6.84
N ILE A 149 -13.80 30.00 5.99
CA ILE A 149 -13.27 29.62 4.68
C ILE A 149 -14.37 29.82 3.64
N ARG A 150 -14.00 30.24 2.43
CA ARG A 150 -14.96 30.47 1.34
C ARG A 150 -15.08 29.21 0.51
N VAL A 151 -16.29 28.75 0.28
CA VAL A 151 -16.60 27.56 -0.54
C VAL A 151 -17.65 27.99 -1.55
N GLY A 152 -17.26 28.09 -2.82
CA GLY A 152 -18.06 28.83 -3.82
C GLY A 152 -18.31 30.27 -3.37
N ASP A 153 -19.57 30.66 -3.25
CA ASP A 153 -19.97 32.00 -2.80
C ASP A 153 -20.15 32.13 -1.28
N SER A 154 -20.20 31.00 -0.56
CA SER A 154 -20.51 30.96 0.87
C SER A 154 -19.27 31.12 1.74
N ALA A 155 -19.32 32.03 2.74
CA ALA A 155 -18.34 32.07 3.81
C ALA A 155 -18.80 31.19 4.98
N ILE A 156 -18.03 30.16 5.33
CA ILE A 156 -18.43 29.13 6.30
C ILE A 156 -17.46 29.15 7.47
N PRO A 157 -17.94 29.12 8.72
CA PRO A 157 -17.07 28.98 9.89
C PRO A 157 -16.16 27.75 9.74
N TYR A 158 -14.87 27.92 9.96
CA TYR A 158 -13.87 26.88 9.79
C TYR A 158 -13.47 26.28 11.14
N ASP A 159 -13.79 25.01 11.37
CA ASP A 159 -13.28 24.27 12.53
C ASP A 159 -11.91 23.64 12.21
N LYS A 160 -10.94 23.86 13.11
CA LYS A 160 -9.55 23.38 12.94
C LYS A 160 -9.42 21.85 12.97
N ARG A 161 -10.43 21.13 13.47
CA ARG A 161 -10.45 19.65 13.52
C ARG A 161 -10.84 19.01 12.19
N PHE A 162 -11.36 19.79 11.24
CA PHE A 162 -11.71 19.32 9.92
C PHE A 162 -10.52 18.63 9.24
N LYS A 163 -10.78 17.47 8.62
CA LYS A 163 -9.82 16.75 7.78
C LYS A 163 -10.45 16.41 6.44
N PHE A 164 -9.73 16.63 5.35
CA PHE A 164 -10.22 16.36 4.02
C PHE A 164 -9.37 15.30 3.32
N TYR A 165 -10.03 14.31 2.73
CA TYR A 165 -9.42 13.22 1.99
C TYR A 165 -10.08 13.11 0.62
N MET A 166 -9.29 12.83 -0.42
CA MET A 166 -9.80 12.62 -1.76
C MET A 166 -9.27 11.30 -2.31
N THR A 167 -10.10 10.56 -3.05
CA THR A 167 -9.70 9.31 -3.71
C THR A 167 -10.09 9.33 -5.18
N THR A 168 -9.22 8.80 -6.04
CA THR A 168 -9.50 8.56 -7.45
C THR A 168 -9.34 7.09 -7.79
N LYS A 169 -10.23 6.57 -8.65
CA LYS A 169 -10.11 5.23 -9.21
C LYS A 169 -9.32 5.20 -10.52
N LEU A 170 -8.94 6.37 -11.05
CA LEU A 170 -8.16 6.45 -12.26
C LEU A 170 -6.76 5.89 -11.99
N PRO A 171 -6.29 4.90 -12.77
CA PRO A 171 -4.98 4.30 -12.54
C PRO A 171 -3.84 5.26 -12.88
N ASN A 172 -4.02 6.14 -13.86
CA ASN A 172 -3.00 7.11 -14.26
C ASN A 172 -3.64 8.47 -14.56
N PRO A 173 -4.11 9.19 -13.52
CA PRO A 173 -4.79 10.47 -13.70
C PRO A 173 -3.83 11.54 -14.21
N SER A 174 -4.32 12.43 -15.07
CA SER A 174 -3.56 13.54 -15.64
C SER A 174 -4.01 14.87 -15.02
N TYR A 175 -3.41 15.22 -13.89
CA TYR A 175 -3.68 16.48 -13.21
C TYR A 175 -2.86 17.64 -13.78
N THR A 176 -3.45 18.84 -13.81
CA THR A 176 -2.72 20.06 -14.15
C THR A 176 -1.66 20.38 -13.09
N PRO A 177 -0.60 21.12 -13.46
CA PRO A 177 0.41 21.57 -12.50
C PRO A 177 -0.20 22.36 -11.32
N GLU A 178 -1.25 23.16 -11.56
CA GLU A 178 -1.92 23.88 -10.47
C GLU A 178 -2.52 22.89 -9.45
N ASN A 179 -3.26 21.88 -9.93
CA ASN A 179 -3.87 20.88 -9.06
C ASN A 179 -2.83 20.14 -8.23
N ILE A 180 -1.71 19.72 -8.83
CA ILE A 180 -0.64 18.98 -8.15
C ILE A 180 0.00 19.81 -7.03
N VAL A 181 0.09 21.13 -7.17
CA VAL A 181 0.66 22.00 -6.11
C VAL A 181 -0.31 22.18 -4.94
N THR A 182 -1.63 22.17 -5.20
CA THR A 182 -2.64 22.37 -4.16
C THR A 182 -2.89 21.13 -3.28
N VAL A 183 -2.59 19.93 -3.78
CA VAL A 183 -2.87 18.66 -3.09
C VAL A 183 -1.60 17.85 -2.81
N SER A 184 -1.64 16.98 -1.80
CA SER A 184 -0.60 15.98 -1.59
C SER A 184 -0.98 14.70 -2.35
N LEU A 185 -0.51 14.57 -3.59
CA LEU A 185 -0.81 13.39 -4.42
C LEU A 185 -0.06 12.16 -3.88
N LEU A 186 -0.78 11.10 -3.52
CA LEU A 186 -0.23 9.86 -2.97
C LEU A 186 -0.64 8.66 -3.83
N ASN A 187 0.35 7.86 -4.22
CA ASN A 187 0.15 6.67 -5.01
C ASN A 187 -0.11 5.45 -4.11
N PHE A 188 -1.38 5.04 -4.00
CA PHE A 188 -1.82 3.85 -3.27
C PHE A 188 -2.11 2.67 -4.21
N PHE A 189 -1.38 2.57 -5.32
CA PHE A 189 -1.39 1.35 -6.10
C PHE A 189 -0.98 0.15 -5.27
N ILE A 190 -1.72 -0.93 -5.47
CA ILE A 190 -1.40 -2.21 -4.86
C ILE A 190 -0.01 -2.69 -5.34
N THR A 191 0.82 -3.09 -4.39
CA THR A 191 2.15 -3.64 -4.66
C THR A 191 2.11 -5.17 -4.62
N ARG A 192 3.08 -5.83 -5.28
CA ARG A 192 3.20 -7.30 -5.24
C ARG A 192 3.33 -7.81 -3.81
N SER A 193 4.21 -7.21 -3.02
CA SER A 193 4.42 -7.55 -1.61
C SER A 193 3.19 -7.25 -0.76
N GLY A 194 2.54 -6.11 -0.95
CA GLY A 194 1.34 -5.74 -0.19
C GLY A 194 0.17 -6.71 -0.44
N LEU A 195 -0.03 -7.10 -1.71
CA LEU A 195 -1.02 -8.10 -2.06
C LEU A 195 -0.66 -9.49 -1.53
N GLU A 196 0.61 -9.90 -1.63
CA GLU A 196 1.07 -11.18 -1.10
C GLU A 196 0.78 -11.30 0.39
N ASP A 197 1.13 -10.30 1.21
CA ASP A 197 0.86 -10.34 2.65
C ASP A 197 -0.65 -10.31 2.96
N GLN A 198 -1.45 -9.61 2.15
CA GLN A 198 -2.90 -9.59 2.27
C GLN A 198 -3.52 -10.96 1.97
N LEU A 199 -3.09 -11.60 0.87
CA LEU A 199 -3.53 -12.94 0.49
C LEU A 199 -3.08 -13.97 1.52
N LEU A 200 -1.86 -13.87 2.03
CA LEU A 200 -1.35 -14.73 3.08
C LEU A 200 -2.23 -14.65 4.32
N GLY A 201 -2.56 -13.44 4.78
CA GLY A 201 -3.47 -13.27 5.92
C GLY A 201 -4.84 -13.91 5.68
N LYS A 202 -5.41 -13.74 4.48
CA LYS A 202 -6.70 -14.32 4.11
C LYS A 202 -6.69 -15.84 4.00
N THR A 203 -5.62 -16.43 3.45
CA THR A 203 -5.45 -17.87 3.36
C THR A 203 -5.25 -18.48 4.75
N VAL A 204 -4.41 -17.88 5.60
CA VAL A 204 -4.19 -18.34 6.97
C VAL A 204 -5.48 -18.21 7.80
N GLU A 205 -6.23 -17.12 7.66
CA GLU A 205 -7.53 -16.93 8.33
C GLU A 205 -8.49 -18.10 8.04
N LYS A 206 -8.47 -18.62 6.80
CA LYS A 206 -9.31 -19.75 6.40
C LYS A 206 -8.77 -21.12 6.85
N GLU A 207 -7.46 -21.35 6.73
CA GLU A 207 -6.84 -22.64 7.06
C GLU A 207 -6.64 -22.84 8.57
N ARG A 208 -6.19 -21.78 9.25
CA ARG A 208 -5.80 -21.74 10.66
C ARG A 208 -6.30 -20.48 11.32
N ASN A 209 -7.63 -20.39 11.41
CA ASN A 209 -8.31 -19.27 12.06
C ASN A 209 -7.85 -19.06 13.52
N ASP A 210 -7.47 -20.15 14.22
CA ASP A 210 -6.86 -20.10 15.56
C ASP A 210 -5.59 -19.24 15.57
N LEU A 211 -4.66 -19.49 14.64
CA LEU A 211 -3.42 -18.74 14.53
C LEU A 211 -3.65 -17.28 14.13
N GLU A 212 -4.62 -17.03 13.23
CA GLU A 212 -4.91 -15.65 12.81
C GLU A 212 -5.57 -14.85 13.93
N GLN A 213 -6.49 -15.45 14.71
CA GLN A 213 -7.08 -14.82 15.88
C GLN A 213 -6.04 -14.53 16.97
N GLU A 214 -5.13 -15.49 17.22
CA GLU A 214 -4.02 -15.30 18.15
C GLU A 214 -3.12 -14.16 17.68
N LYS A 215 -2.76 -14.10 16.40
CA LYS A 215 -1.96 -13.01 15.83
C LYS A 215 -2.66 -11.66 15.97
N GLN A 216 -3.94 -11.57 15.65
CA GLN A 216 -4.71 -10.32 15.75
C GLN A 216 -4.84 -9.85 17.20
N LYS A 217 -5.01 -10.78 18.15
CA LYS A 217 -5.01 -10.46 19.57
C LYS A 217 -3.64 -9.95 20.01
N LEU A 218 -2.56 -10.67 19.68
CA LEU A 218 -1.19 -10.29 19.99
C LEU A 218 -0.84 -8.91 19.43
N THR A 219 -1.25 -8.63 18.19
CA THR A 219 -1.01 -7.33 17.54
C THR A 219 -1.72 -6.20 18.27
N ARG A 220 -2.97 -6.41 18.70
CA ARG A 220 -3.73 -5.41 19.48
C ARG A 220 -3.12 -5.19 20.86
N ASP A 221 -2.85 -6.27 21.59
CA ASP A 221 -2.25 -6.21 22.93
C ASP A 221 -0.88 -5.51 22.88
N CYS A 222 -0.06 -5.78 21.87
CA CYS A 222 1.21 -5.08 21.64
C CYS A 222 1.01 -3.59 21.35
N ALA A 223 -0.01 -3.21 20.56
CA ALA A 223 -0.28 -1.82 20.25
C ALA A 223 -0.71 -1.04 21.49
N GLU A 224 -1.63 -1.61 22.29
CA GLU A 224 -2.11 -1.02 23.54
C GLU A 224 -0.98 -0.85 24.55
N LYS A 225 -0.15 -1.89 24.74
CA LYS A 225 1.02 -1.83 25.63
C LYS A 225 2.07 -0.84 25.17
N SER A 226 2.32 -0.75 23.87
CA SER A 226 3.28 0.23 23.32
C SER A 226 2.77 1.67 23.49
N LEU A 227 1.47 1.90 23.32
CA LEU A 227 0.83 3.18 23.60
C LEU A 227 0.88 3.54 25.09
N GLU A 228 0.60 2.58 25.97
CA GLU A 228 0.70 2.77 27.42
C GLU A 228 2.14 3.14 27.83
N LEU A 229 3.13 2.41 27.30
CA LEU A 229 4.54 2.69 27.54
C LEU A 229 4.91 4.11 27.09
N LYS A 230 4.46 4.53 25.92
CA LYS A 230 4.71 5.88 25.39
C LYS A 230 4.09 6.96 26.28
N LYS A 231 2.81 6.82 26.65
CA LYS A 231 2.12 7.75 27.55
C LYS A 231 2.80 7.85 28.92
N MET A 232 3.30 6.72 29.42
CA MET A 232 4.04 6.70 30.69
C MET A 232 5.37 7.46 30.58
N GLN A 233 6.10 7.30 29.48
CA GLN A 233 7.34 8.04 29.22
C GLN A 233 7.08 9.55 29.07
N GLU A 234 6.03 9.94 28.34
CA GLU A 234 5.61 11.34 28.21
C GLU A 234 5.21 11.94 29.57
N ASN A 235 4.49 11.17 30.40
CA ASN A 235 4.11 11.62 31.74
C ASN A 235 5.34 11.81 32.64
N ILE A 236 6.30 10.87 32.61
CA ILE A 236 7.58 11.01 33.33
C ILE A 236 8.31 12.28 32.89
N LEU A 237 8.44 12.51 31.58
CA LEU A 237 9.11 13.69 31.03
C LEU A 237 8.43 14.98 31.48
N ARG A 238 7.09 15.03 31.40
CA ARG A 238 6.30 16.17 31.87
C ARG A 238 6.51 16.42 33.36
N MET A 239 6.45 15.39 34.19
CA MET A 239 6.63 15.54 35.64
C MET A 239 8.05 16.04 35.99
N LEU A 240 9.07 15.58 35.26
CA LEU A 240 10.45 16.08 35.42
C LEU A 240 10.62 17.53 34.96
N GLU A 241 9.87 17.96 33.94
CA GLU A 241 9.87 19.33 33.44
C GLU A 241 9.13 20.29 34.38
N GLU A 242 8.02 19.85 34.96
CA GLU A 242 7.21 20.62 35.93
C GLU A 242 7.80 20.64 37.34
N ALA A 243 8.80 19.80 37.63
CA ALA A 243 9.43 19.72 38.94
C ALA A 243 10.32 20.97 39.20
N GLU A 244 9.84 21.88 40.05
CA GLU A 244 10.63 23.02 40.55
C GLU A 244 11.23 22.75 41.93
N GLY A 245 12.53 23.04 42.11
CA GLY A 245 13.26 22.85 43.38
C GLY A 245 14.17 21.62 43.38
N ASP A 246 14.52 21.12 44.57
CA ASP A 246 15.27 19.86 44.68
C ASP A 246 14.32 18.68 44.42
N ILE A 247 14.59 17.95 43.34
CA ILE A 247 13.83 16.77 42.92
C ILE A 247 13.82 15.70 44.01
N LEU A 248 14.85 15.66 44.86
CA LEU A 248 14.96 14.70 45.96
C LEU A 248 13.98 14.98 47.11
N ASP A 249 13.48 16.20 47.22
CA ASP A 249 12.52 16.58 48.26
C ASP A 249 11.05 16.31 47.83
N GLN A 250 10.82 15.97 46.57
CA GLN A 250 9.49 15.72 46.01
C GLN A 250 9.12 14.22 46.09
N GLU A 251 8.65 13.78 47.25
CA GLU A 251 8.30 12.37 47.51
C GLU A 251 7.26 11.82 46.50
N GLU A 252 6.26 12.62 46.11
CA GLU A 252 5.24 12.20 45.12
C GLU A 252 5.83 11.94 43.71
N LEU A 253 6.84 12.73 43.32
CA LEU A 253 7.55 12.54 42.06
C LEU A 253 8.38 11.26 42.10
N ILE A 254 9.10 11.01 43.20
CA ILE A 254 9.92 9.80 43.39
C ILE A 254 9.04 8.55 43.36
N ASP A 255 7.93 8.53 44.10
CA ASP A 255 6.98 7.42 44.13
C ASP A 255 6.38 7.14 42.75
N THR A 256 6.02 8.20 42.01
CA THR A 256 5.47 8.05 40.66
C THR A 256 6.50 7.55 39.66
N LEU A 257 7.75 8.01 39.77
CA LEU A 257 8.88 7.54 38.96
C LEU A 257 9.18 6.06 39.24
N GLU A 258 9.18 5.64 40.50
CA GLU A 258 9.46 4.25 40.87
C GLU A 258 8.36 3.30 40.36
N ARG A 259 7.08 3.66 40.57
CA ARG A 259 5.94 2.90 40.04
C ARG A 259 5.96 2.82 38.52
N SER A 260 6.24 3.94 37.86
CA SER A 260 6.29 4.00 36.39
C SER A 260 7.48 3.20 35.85
N LYS A 261 8.63 3.21 36.52
CA LYS A 261 9.80 2.41 36.15
C LYS A 261 9.50 0.91 36.24
N LEU A 262 8.90 0.46 37.34
CA LEU A 262 8.51 -0.95 37.52
C LEU A 262 7.53 -1.40 36.44
N LYS A 263 6.48 -0.62 36.18
CA LYS A 263 5.50 -0.94 35.15
C LYS A 263 6.09 -0.88 33.74
N SER A 264 7.01 0.07 33.47
CA SER A 264 7.74 0.15 32.21
C SER A 264 8.61 -1.09 31.96
N THR A 265 9.28 -1.60 32.99
CA THR A 265 10.07 -2.83 32.86
C THR A 265 9.20 -4.05 32.57
N GLU A 266 8.06 -4.17 33.26
CA GLU A 266 7.08 -5.24 33.00
C GLU A 266 6.54 -5.19 31.57
N ILE A 267 6.12 -4.01 31.10
CA ILE A 267 5.63 -3.83 29.72
C ILE A 267 6.72 -4.18 28.70
N LYS A 268 7.98 -3.80 28.93
CA LYS A 268 9.09 -4.14 28.03
C LYS A 268 9.33 -5.65 27.96
N ASP A 269 9.26 -6.34 29.10
CA ASP A 269 9.39 -7.79 29.14
C ASP A 269 8.23 -8.50 28.44
N ASP A 270 7.01 -7.99 28.61
CA ASP A 270 5.83 -8.48 27.90
C ASP A 270 5.92 -8.28 26.39
N LEU A 271 6.35 -7.10 25.94
CA LEU A 271 6.56 -6.81 24.53
C LEU A 271 7.67 -7.69 23.94
N ARG A 272 8.72 -8.00 24.71
CA ARG A 272 9.76 -8.94 24.28
C ARG A 272 9.19 -10.35 24.08
N ARG A 273 8.46 -10.88 25.07
CA ARG A 273 7.81 -12.20 24.96
C ARG A 273 6.83 -12.25 23.79
N ALA A 274 6.04 -11.19 23.62
CA ALA A 274 5.10 -11.10 22.51
C ALA A 274 5.81 -11.13 21.14
N ARG A 275 6.96 -10.49 20.99
CA ARG A 275 7.76 -10.57 19.74
C ARG A 275 8.29 -11.97 19.46
N GLU A 276 8.68 -12.71 20.49
CA GLU A 276 9.11 -14.11 20.33
C GLU A 276 7.95 -15.01 19.89
N THR A 277 6.77 -14.82 20.48
CA THR A 277 5.54 -15.49 20.06
C THR A 277 5.13 -15.10 18.63
N GLU A 278 5.19 -13.81 18.29
CA GLU A 278 4.88 -13.31 16.94
C GLU A 278 5.79 -13.96 15.90
N LYS A 279 7.09 -14.08 16.18
CA LYS A 279 8.04 -14.75 15.28
C LYS A 279 7.65 -16.21 15.03
N THR A 280 7.27 -16.94 16.07
CA THR A 280 6.85 -18.35 15.96
C THR A 280 5.55 -18.49 15.14
N ILE A 281 4.60 -17.57 15.36
CA ILE A 281 3.37 -17.49 14.57
C ILE A 281 3.70 -17.21 13.11
N ASP A 282 4.59 -16.25 12.84
CA ASP A 282 4.96 -15.87 11.47
C ASP A 282 5.73 -16.96 10.74
N GLU A 283 6.58 -17.73 11.42
CA GLU A 283 7.21 -18.93 10.85
C GLU A 283 6.15 -19.92 10.35
N THR A 284 5.09 -20.15 11.14
CA THR A 284 4.00 -21.06 10.73
C THR A 284 3.17 -20.46 9.61
N ARG A 285 2.86 -19.16 9.66
CA ARG A 285 2.12 -18.46 8.58
C ARG A 285 2.90 -18.50 7.28
N ASN A 286 4.21 -18.26 7.32
CA ASN A 286 5.06 -18.21 6.14
C ASN A 286 5.13 -19.53 5.37
N LYS A 287 4.74 -20.67 5.95
CA LYS A 287 4.55 -21.92 5.21
C LYS A 287 3.52 -21.80 4.08
N TYR A 288 2.50 -20.96 4.25
CA TYR A 288 1.48 -20.68 3.22
C TYR A 288 1.90 -19.58 2.22
N ARG A 289 3.04 -18.91 2.44
CA ARG A 289 3.52 -17.82 1.59
C ARG A 289 3.68 -18.21 0.11
N PRO A 290 4.15 -19.41 -0.27
CA PRO A 290 4.24 -19.79 -1.69
C PRO A 290 2.90 -19.68 -2.43
N HIS A 291 1.79 -20.07 -1.79
CA HIS A 291 0.46 -19.93 -2.36
C HIS A 291 0.06 -18.46 -2.54
N ALA A 292 0.31 -17.63 -1.53
CA ALA A 292 0.04 -16.19 -1.60
C ALA A 292 0.90 -15.48 -2.65
N TYR A 293 2.16 -15.89 -2.80
CA TYR A 293 3.10 -15.39 -3.80
C TYR A 293 2.64 -15.73 -5.22
N ARG A 294 2.17 -16.97 -5.45
CA ARG A 294 1.52 -17.33 -6.71
C ARG A 294 0.25 -16.52 -6.93
N GLY A 295 -0.58 -16.34 -5.91
CA GLY A 295 -1.81 -15.55 -6.02
C GLY A 295 -1.55 -14.10 -6.40
N ALA A 296 -0.55 -13.46 -5.80
CA ALA A 296 -0.16 -12.10 -6.17
C ALA A 296 0.24 -12.03 -7.65
N LEU A 297 1.09 -12.95 -8.14
CA LEU A 297 1.47 -13.01 -9.55
C LEU A 297 0.25 -13.10 -10.48
N LEU A 298 -0.70 -14.00 -10.17
CA LEU A 298 -1.90 -14.22 -10.97
C LEU A 298 -2.77 -12.95 -11.04
N PHE A 299 -2.93 -12.24 -9.92
CA PHE A 299 -3.67 -10.97 -9.90
C PHE A 299 -3.03 -9.91 -10.81
N PHE A 300 -1.71 -9.74 -10.74
CA PHE A 300 -1.03 -8.78 -11.61
C PHE A 300 -1.16 -9.16 -13.09
N CYS A 301 -1.08 -10.46 -13.42
CA CYS A 301 -1.30 -10.94 -14.78
C CYS A 301 -2.70 -10.56 -15.32
N VAL A 302 -3.75 -10.73 -14.51
CA VAL A 302 -5.12 -10.38 -14.96
C VAL A 302 -5.35 -8.87 -14.98
N SER A 303 -4.71 -8.11 -14.10
CA SER A 303 -4.83 -6.64 -14.08
C SER A 303 -4.27 -6.01 -15.36
N GLU A 304 -3.22 -6.59 -15.93
CA GLU A 304 -2.58 -6.12 -17.16
C GLU A 304 -3.38 -6.47 -18.43
N LEU A 305 -4.36 -7.39 -18.36
CA LEU A 305 -5.23 -7.70 -19.50
C LEU A 305 -6.05 -6.49 -19.97
N SER A 306 -6.26 -5.50 -19.10
CA SER A 306 -6.89 -4.23 -19.47
C SER A 306 -6.15 -3.49 -20.59
N MET A 307 -4.84 -3.75 -20.77
CA MET A 307 -4.05 -3.22 -21.89
C MET A 307 -4.34 -3.92 -23.21
N VAL A 308 -4.81 -5.17 -23.17
CA VAL A 308 -5.22 -5.93 -24.37
C VAL A 308 -6.62 -5.50 -24.79
N ASP A 309 -7.54 -5.41 -23.83
CA ASP A 309 -8.89 -4.92 -24.06
C ASP A 309 -9.39 -4.17 -22.81
N PRO A 310 -9.83 -2.90 -22.93
CA PRO A 310 -10.32 -2.13 -21.79
C PRO A 310 -11.51 -2.78 -21.06
N MET A 311 -12.23 -3.72 -21.70
CA MET A 311 -13.31 -4.47 -21.06
C MET A 311 -12.81 -5.46 -19.99
N TYR A 312 -11.54 -5.85 -20.04
CA TYR A 312 -10.94 -6.82 -19.12
C TYR A 312 -10.51 -6.17 -17.81
N GLN A 313 -11.51 -5.80 -17.01
CA GLN A 313 -11.30 -5.21 -15.69
C GLN A 313 -11.77 -6.18 -14.59
N PHE A 314 -10.86 -6.49 -13.69
CA PHE A 314 -11.11 -7.37 -12.56
C PHE A 314 -10.83 -6.61 -11.27
N SER A 315 -11.81 -6.62 -10.37
CA SER A 315 -11.63 -5.99 -9.06
C SER A 315 -10.82 -6.89 -8.13
N LEU A 316 -10.04 -6.27 -7.25
CA LEU A 316 -9.37 -6.98 -6.17
C LEU A 316 -10.36 -7.78 -5.30
N GLN A 317 -11.54 -7.24 -5.02
CA GLN A 317 -12.54 -7.93 -4.20
C GLN A 317 -13.01 -9.23 -4.85
N TRP A 318 -13.28 -9.23 -6.16
CA TRP A 318 -13.62 -10.45 -6.90
C TRP A 318 -12.48 -11.47 -6.81
N PHE A 319 -11.24 -11.02 -6.99
CA PHE A 319 -10.07 -11.89 -6.93
C PHE A 319 -9.90 -12.52 -5.54
N ILE A 320 -10.02 -11.74 -4.46
CA ILE A 320 -9.94 -12.25 -3.09
C ILE A 320 -11.04 -13.29 -2.84
N ASN A 321 -12.28 -13.03 -3.29
CA ASN A 321 -13.36 -14.00 -3.16
C ASN A 321 -13.06 -15.31 -3.92
N LEU A 322 -12.41 -15.22 -5.08
CA LEU A 322 -12.01 -16.38 -5.86
C LEU A 322 -10.92 -17.20 -5.15
N VAL A 323 -9.95 -16.53 -4.51
CA VAL A 323 -8.93 -17.17 -3.67
C VAL A 323 -9.59 -17.93 -2.52
N LEU A 324 -10.45 -17.25 -1.76
CA LEU A 324 -11.15 -17.87 -0.61
C LEU A 324 -12.02 -19.06 -1.04
N PHE A 325 -12.70 -18.95 -2.18
CA PHE A 325 -13.47 -20.06 -2.74
C PHE A 325 -12.57 -21.24 -3.12
N ALA A 326 -11.39 -20.98 -3.68
CA ALA A 326 -10.43 -22.02 -4.02
C ALA A 326 -9.88 -22.73 -2.78
N VAL A 327 -9.61 -21.99 -1.71
CA VAL A 327 -9.21 -22.55 -0.41
C VAL A 327 -10.26 -23.54 0.10
N ASP A 328 -11.54 -23.15 0.07
CA ASP A 328 -12.65 -23.98 0.54
C ASP A 328 -12.88 -25.24 -0.34
N LYS A 329 -12.51 -25.21 -1.63
CA LYS A 329 -12.74 -26.32 -2.58
C LYS A 329 -11.56 -27.26 -2.76
N THR A 330 -10.36 -26.84 -2.40
CA THR A 330 -9.16 -27.68 -2.54
C THR A 330 -9.21 -28.82 -1.53
N GLU A 331 -8.75 -30.01 -1.92
CA GLU A 331 -8.66 -31.18 -1.04
C GLU A 331 -7.73 -30.95 0.16
N GLN A 332 -8.19 -31.35 1.35
CA GLN A 332 -7.41 -31.24 2.58
C GLN A 332 -6.23 -32.21 2.55
N ALA A 333 -5.11 -31.83 3.16
CA ALA A 333 -3.94 -32.68 3.36
C ALA A 333 -3.43 -32.52 4.78
N GLU A 334 -2.86 -33.59 5.37
CA GLU A 334 -2.32 -33.55 6.73
C GLU A 334 -1.04 -32.70 6.81
N ASP A 335 -0.22 -32.78 5.77
CA ASP A 335 1.03 -32.04 5.65
C ASP A 335 0.79 -30.66 5.00
N ILE A 336 1.37 -29.62 5.60
CA ILE A 336 1.19 -28.23 5.16
C ILE A 336 1.81 -28.02 3.78
N ASP A 337 2.98 -28.60 3.51
CA ASP A 337 3.66 -28.40 2.22
C ASP A 337 2.84 -29.02 1.08
N THR A 338 2.29 -30.21 1.32
CA THR A 338 1.35 -30.88 0.40
C THR A 338 0.07 -30.07 0.23
N ARG A 339 -0.52 -29.56 1.32
CA ARG A 339 -1.71 -28.69 1.28
C ARG A 339 -1.46 -27.44 0.44
N VAL A 340 -0.32 -26.77 0.63
CA VAL A 340 0.07 -25.54 -0.09
C VAL A 340 0.27 -25.82 -1.57
N LYS A 341 0.85 -26.96 -1.94
CA LYS A 341 0.96 -27.39 -3.33
C LYS A 341 -0.42 -27.58 -3.97
N ASN A 342 -1.31 -28.34 -3.31
CA ASN A 342 -2.66 -28.58 -3.80
C ASN A 342 -3.44 -27.27 -3.97
N LEU A 343 -3.33 -26.36 -3.00
CA LEU A 343 -3.95 -25.02 -3.05
C LEU A 343 -3.45 -24.22 -4.25
N THR A 344 -2.15 -24.26 -4.49
CA THR A 344 -1.51 -23.53 -5.59
C THR A 344 -1.93 -24.06 -6.95
N GLU A 345 -1.92 -25.38 -7.13
CA GLU A 345 -2.33 -26.03 -8.39
C GLU A 345 -3.81 -25.83 -8.67
N TYR A 346 -4.68 -26.11 -7.70
CA TYR A 346 -6.12 -25.92 -7.84
C TYR A 346 -6.48 -24.46 -8.12
N PHE A 347 -5.91 -23.52 -7.35
CA PHE A 347 -6.19 -22.11 -7.53
C PHE A 347 -5.73 -21.63 -8.91
N THR A 348 -4.53 -22.01 -9.35
CA THR A 348 -4.01 -21.61 -10.67
C THR A 348 -4.95 -22.07 -11.79
N TYR A 349 -5.40 -23.33 -11.76
CA TYR A 349 -6.31 -23.87 -12.76
C TYR A 349 -7.71 -23.24 -12.70
N SER A 350 -8.27 -23.10 -11.49
CA SER A 350 -9.58 -22.49 -11.28
C SER A 350 -9.58 -21.02 -11.72
N PHE A 351 -8.53 -20.28 -11.37
CA PHE A 351 -8.32 -18.90 -11.78
C PHE A 351 -8.28 -18.77 -13.31
N TYR A 352 -7.43 -19.55 -13.98
CA TYR A 352 -7.34 -19.57 -15.43
C TYR A 352 -8.70 -19.83 -16.07
N THR A 353 -9.42 -20.83 -15.60
CA THR A 353 -10.73 -21.20 -16.14
C THR A 353 -11.75 -20.07 -15.97
N ASN A 354 -11.78 -19.41 -14.81
CA ASN A 354 -12.70 -18.30 -14.55
C ASN A 354 -12.37 -17.06 -15.39
N VAL A 355 -11.09 -16.73 -15.55
CA VAL A 355 -10.67 -15.62 -16.41
C VAL A 355 -11.03 -15.93 -17.86
N CYS A 356 -10.68 -17.10 -18.38
CA CYS A 356 -10.97 -17.48 -19.78
C CYS A 356 -12.47 -17.46 -20.13
N ARG A 357 -13.38 -17.72 -19.18
CA ARG A 357 -14.83 -17.55 -19.42
C ARG A 357 -15.23 -16.12 -19.76
N SER A 358 -14.45 -15.15 -19.29
CA SER A 358 -14.70 -13.71 -19.47
C SER A 358 -13.95 -13.12 -20.67
N LEU A 359 -13.06 -13.90 -21.31
CA LEU A 359 -12.24 -13.43 -22.43
C LEU A 359 -12.85 -13.84 -23.78
N PHE A 360 -12.69 -12.97 -24.78
CA PHE A 360 -12.88 -13.34 -26.18
C PHE A 360 -11.93 -14.48 -26.57
N GLU A 361 -12.40 -15.39 -27.43
CA GLU A 361 -11.65 -16.57 -27.87
C GLU A 361 -10.25 -16.21 -28.39
N ARG A 362 -10.15 -15.14 -29.18
CA ARG A 362 -8.88 -14.64 -29.75
C ARG A 362 -7.83 -14.25 -28.72
N HIS A 363 -8.23 -13.89 -27.49
CA HIS A 363 -7.32 -13.44 -26.43
C HIS A 363 -6.98 -14.54 -25.43
N LYS A 364 -7.65 -15.71 -25.48
CA LYS A 364 -7.40 -16.81 -24.53
C LYS A 364 -5.99 -17.34 -24.64
N LEU A 365 -5.50 -17.64 -25.84
CA LEU A 365 -4.14 -18.16 -26.05
C LEU A 365 -3.07 -17.16 -25.58
N THR A 366 -3.27 -15.87 -25.88
CA THR A 366 -2.38 -14.80 -25.41
C THR A 366 -2.33 -14.77 -23.89
N PHE A 367 -3.47 -14.89 -23.22
CA PHE A 367 -3.52 -14.96 -21.77
C PHE A 367 -2.85 -16.24 -21.23
N SER A 368 -3.11 -17.42 -21.81
CA SER A 368 -2.45 -18.67 -21.41
C SER A 368 -0.92 -18.56 -21.52
N PHE A 369 -0.43 -18.00 -22.63
CA PHE A 369 0.99 -17.78 -22.86
C PHE A 369 1.57 -16.79 -21.86
N PHE A 370 0.89 -15.67 -21.63
CA PHE A 370 1.33 -14.66 -20.66
C PHE A 370 1.35 -15.20 -19.23
N LEU A 371 0.35 -16.00 -18.85
CA LEU A 371 0.27 -16.62 -17.54
C LEU A 371 1.41 -17.63 -17.34
N CYS A 372 1.64 -18.49 -18.33
CA CYS A 372 2.69 -19.50 -18.30
C CYS A 372 4.08 -18.88 -18.22
N THR A 373 4.36 -17.89 -19.07
CA THR A 373 5.66 -17.18 -19.06
C THR A 373 5.88 -16.41 -17.76
N SER A 374 4.84 -15.76 -17.22
CA SER A 374 4.92 -15.10 -15.90
C SER A 374 5.26 -16.08 -14.77
N ILE A 375 4.68 -17.28 -14.80
CA ILE A 375 4.98 -18.35 -13.84
C ILE A 375 6.43 -18.83 -13.98
N LEU A 376 6.89 -19.11 -15.20
CA LEU A 376 8.26 -19.56 -15.44
C LEU A 376 9.30 -18.50 -15.07
N GLN A 377 9.01 -17.23 -15.29
CA GLN A 377 9.85 -16.11 -14.83
C GLN A 377 9.93 -16.05 -13.31
N GLN A 378 8.81 -16.24 -12.62
CA GLN A 378 8.77 -16.29 -11.16
C GLN A 378 9.64 -17.43 -10.61
N GLU A 379 9.66 -18.56 -11.30
CA GLU A 379 10.47 -19.75 -10.95
C GLU A 379 11.93 -19.64 -11.41
N GLY A 380 12.32 -18.57 -12.10
CA GLY A 380 13.66 -18.38 -12.64
C GLY A 380 14.04 -19.36 -13.76
N SER A 381 13.05 -20.02 -14.36
CA SER A 381 13.23 -21.08 -15.36
C SER A 381 13.14 -20.56 -16.81
N LEU A 382 12.90 -19.27 -17.00
CA LEU A 382 12.82 -18.63 -18.32
C LEU A 382 14.04 -17.73 -18.56
N ASN A 383 14.74 -17.96 -19.67
CA ASN A 383 15.81 -17.08 -20.11
C ASN A 383 15.22 -15.76 -20.65
N GLY A 384 15.66 -14.63 -20.06
CA GLY A 384 15.18 -13.30 -20.43
C GLY A 384 15.52 -12.90 -21.88
N ASP A 385 16.66 -13.33 -22.39
CA ASP A 385 17.10 -13.00 -23.76
C ASP A 385 16.30 -13.79 -24.79
N GLU A 386 16.08 -15.08 -24.55
CA GLU A 386 15.21 -15.92 -25.39
C GLU A 386 13.77 -15.41 -25.38
N TYR A 387 13.25 -15.02 -24.21
CA TYR A 387 11.91 -14.47 -24.10
C TYR A 387 11.78 -13.14 -24.86
N ARG A 388 12.76 -12.24 -24.72
CA ARG A 388 12.81 -10.99 -25.48
C ARG A 388 12.86 -11.26 -26.99
N TYR A 389 13.67 -12.21 -27.43
CA TYR A 389 13.76 -12.60 -28.84
C TYR A 389 12.42 -13.14 -29.34
N LEU A 390 11.75 -14.01 -28.57
CA LEU A 390 10.43 -14.55 -28.92
C LEU A 390 9.37 -13.44 -29.10
N LEU A 391 9.42 -12.39 -28.26
CA LEU A 391 8.45 -11.29 -28.33
C LEU A 391 8.75 -10.26 -29.42
N THR A 392 10.02 -9.95 -29.66
CA THR A 392 10.41 -8.80 -30.52
C THR A 392 11.05 -9.21 -31.85
N GLY A 393 11.43 -10.49 -31.97
CA GLY A 393 12.25 -10.97 -33.09
C GLY A 393 13.66 -10.37 -33.08
N PRO A 394 14.38 -10.47 -34.21
CA PRO A 394 15.71 -9.89 -34.35
C PRO A 394 15.63 -8.36 -34.36
N THR A 395 16.29 -7.70 -33.41
CA THR A 395 16.35 -6.23 -33.35
C THR A 395 17.45 -5.64 -34.25
N GLY A 396 18.06 -6.45 -35.12
CA GLY A 396 19.16 -6.04 -35.98
C GLY A 396 19.46 -7.04 -37.09
N ARG A 397 20.56 -6.81 -37.80
CA ARG A 397 21.08 -7.78 -38.78
C ARG A 397 21.89 -8.85 -38.07
N GLY A 398 21.51 -10.10 -38.26
CA GLY A 398 22.30 -11.23 -37.80
C GLY A 398 23.49 -11.40 -38.72
N GLY A 399 24.69 -11.08 -38.25
CA GLY A 399 25.96 -11.40 -38.92
C GLY A 399 26.09 -11.02 -40.42
N ASN A 400 27.15 -11.55 -41.04
CA ASN A 400 27.44 -11.37 -42.48
C ASN A 400 27.67 -12.72 -43.20
N ALA A 401 27.40 -13.85 -42.55
CA ALA A 401 27.61 -15.16 -43.18
C ALA A 401 26.62 -15.37 -44.34
N ALA A 402 27.11 -15.97 -45.43
CA ALA A 402 26.28 -16.27 -46.59
C ALA A 402 25.22 -17.33 -46.25
N ASN A 403 24.02 -17.19 -46.81
CA ASN A 403 22.96 -18.17 -46.66
C ASN A 403 23.39 -19.50 -47.30
N PRO A 404 23.51 -20.60 -46.53
CA PRO A 404 23.97 -21.88 -47.04
C PRO A 404 22.94 -22.58 -47.95
N ALA A 405 21.66 -22.19 -47.90
CA ALA A 405 20.59 -22.82 -48.64
C ALA A 405 19.57 -21.79 -49.19
N PRO A 406 19.98 -20.91 -50.12
CA PRO A 406 19.14 -19.83 -50.64
C PRO A 406 17.91 -20.30 -51.44
N GLU A 407 17.86 -21.59 -51.80
CA GLU A 407 16.76 -22.18 -52.59
C GLU A 407 15.45 -22.32 -51.79
N TRP A 408 15.54 -22.51 -50.47
CA TRP A 408 14.37 -22.64 -49.60
C TRP A 408 14.39 -21.67 -48.41
N LEU A 409 15.57 -21.25 -47.96
CA LEU A 409 15.72 -20.42 -46.78
C LEU A 409 15.71 -18.94 -47.21
N THR A 410 14.66 -18.23 -46.83
CA THR A 410 14.51 -16.81 -47.20
C THR A 410 15.59 -15.95 -46.54
N LYS A 411 15.90 -14.79 -47.14
CA LYS A 411 16.86 -13.83 -46.54
C LYS A 411 16.45 -13.40 -45.13
N ASN A 412 15.14 -13.27 -44.87
CA ASN A 412 14.62 -12.88 -43.55
C ASN A 412 14.82 -14.01 -42.54
N SER A 413 14.45 -15.25 -42.89
CA SER A 413 14.67 -16.42 -42.03
C SER A 413 16.15 -16.65 -41.74
N TRP A 414 17.03 -16.41 -42.72
CA TRP A 414 18.47 -16.49 -42.50
C TRP A 414 18.94 -15.43 -41.51
N ASN A 415 18.46 -14.19 -41.64
CA ASN A 415 18.78 -13.12 -40.69
C ASN A 415 18.33 -13.45 -39.25
N GLU A 416 17.15 -14.06 -39.09
CA GLU A 416 16.66 -14.57 -37.79
C GLU A 416 17.58 -15.65 -37.22
N ILE A 417 17.95 -16.66 -38.02
CA ILE A 417 18.87 -17.72 -37.58
C ILE A 417 20.23 -17.14 -37.18
N GLN A 418 20.76 -16.20 -37.97
CA GLN A 418 22.02 -15.55 -37.67
C GLN A 418 21.95 -14.74 -36.38
N PHE A 419 20.81 -14.11 -36.09
CA PHE A 419 20.60 -13.37 -34.86
C PHE A 419 20.55 -14.30 -33.64
N ILE A 420 19.92 -15.48 -33.75
CA ILE A 420 19.89 -16.48 -32.67
C ILE A 420 21.29 -17.07 -32.41
N SER A 421 22.11 -17.22 -33.46
CA SER A 421 23.45 -17.81 -33.35
C SER A 421 24.53 -16.86 -32.83
N ALA A 422 24.24 -15.56 -32.73
CA ALA A 422 25.14 -14.53 -32.25
C ALA A 422 24.98 -14.34 -30.74
#